data_AF-A0A2Z4NC98-F1
#
_entry.id   AF-A0A2Z4NC98-F1
#
_cell.length_a   1.000
_cell.length_b   1.000
_cell.length_c   1.000
_cell.angle_alpha   90.00
_cell.angle_beta   90.00
_cell.angle_gamma   90.00
#
_symmetry.space_group_name_H-M   'P 1'
#
loop_
_entity.id
_entity.type
_entity.pdbx_description
1 polymer ?
#
loop_
_entity_poly.entity_id
_entity_poly.type
_entity_poly.pdbx_seq_one_letter_code
_entity_poly.pdbx_strand_id
1 'polypeptide(L)'
;MSKSKKLAIVALILNPLGFIIALVGFIFLILAGIGIANSTNDPNVAGFSLLVAGVGTLVAILVGSALSFTSLVISIIAAVKTTNSTAMILTLVGLFVLPILAWVGLGMIIKENNDK
;
A
#
# COMPACT_ATOMS: atom_id res chain seq x y z
N MET A 1 -4.80 -8.55 -23.97
CA MET A 1 -4.00 -8.25 -22.75
C MET A 1 -4.20 -9.40 -21.78
N SER A 2 -3.11 -10.05 -21.37
CA SER A 2 -3.17 -11.26 -20.55
C SER A 2 -3.69 -10.99 -19.13
N LYS A 3 -4.22 -12.01 -18.44
CA LYS A 3 -4.78 -11.86 -17.08
C LYS A 3 -3.66 -11.54 -16.08
N SER A 4 -2.48 -12.16 -16.20
CA SER A 4 -1.35 -11.85 -15.31
C SER A 4 -0.88 -10.40 -15.46
N LYS A 5 -0.88 -9.86 -16.68
CA LYS A 5 -0.51 -8.45 -16.96
C LYS A 5 -1.46 -7.45 -16.32
N LYS A 6 -2.77 -7.68 -16.40
CA LYS A 6 -3.76 -6.82 -15.73
C LYS A 6 -3.57 -6.82 -14.22
N LEU A 7 -3.37 -8.00 -13.64
CA LEU A 7 -3.14 -8.15 -12.20
C LEU A 7 -1.84 -7.49 -11.75
N ALA A 8 -0.75 -7.67 -12.51
CA ALA A 8 0.54 -7.07 -12.19
C ALA A 8 0.46 -5.54 -12.16
N ILE A 9 -0.21 -4.91 -13.13
CA ILE A 9 -0.43 -3.45 -13.15
C ILE A 9 -1.25 -3.00 -11.93
N VAL A 10 -2.34 -3.70 -11.64
CA VAL A 10 -3.21 -3.38 -10.50
C VAL A 10 -2.41 -3.46 -9.19
N ALA A 11 -1.59 -4.49 -9.00
CA ALA A 11 -0.74 -4.61 -7.83
C ALA A 11 0.30 -3.48 -7.72
N LEU A 12 0.93 -3.12 -8.85
CA LEU A 12 1.92 -2.04 -8.94
C LEU A 12 1.35 -0.66 -8.59
N ILE A 13 0.06 -0.45 -8.85
CA ILE A 13 -0.64 0.80 -8.49
C ILE A 13 -1.13 0.76 -7.04
N LEU A 14 -1.73 -0.36 -6.61
CA LEU A 14 -2.31 -0.49 -5.27
C LEU A 14 -1.26 -0.37 -4.16
N ASN A 15 -0.05 -0.89 -4.38
CA ASN A 15 1.01 -0.86 -3.36
C ASN A 15 1.42 0.57 -2.96
N PRO A 16 1.85 1.45 -3.89
CA PRO A 16 2.16 2.83 -3.56
C PRO A 16 0.92 3.62 -3.10
N LEU A 17 -0.28 3.32 -3.61
CA LEU A 17 -1.51 3.98 -3.17
C LEU A 17 -1.80 3.71 -1.69
N GLY A 18 -1.72 2.44 -1.26
CA GLY A 18 -1.89 2.05 0.13
C GLY A 18 -0.86 2.69 1.05
N PHE A 19 0.40 2.76 0.60
CA PHE A 19 1.46 3.44 1.33
C PHE A 19 1.21 4.95 1.49
N ILE A 20 0.79 5.64 0.42
CA ILE A 20 0.49 7.08 0.46
C ILE A 20 -0.67 7.37 1.42
N ILE A 21 -1.73 6.55 1.40
CA ILE A 21 -2.88 6.74 2.29
C ILE A 21 -2.46 6.57 3.75
N ALA A 22 -1.67 5.54 4.06
CA ALA A 22 -1.13 5.34 5.40
C ALA A 22 -0.25 6.54 5.84
N LEU A 23 0.62 7.04 4.95
CA LEU A 23 1.47 8.19 5.19
C LEU A 23 0.66 9.46 5.50
N VAL A 24 -0.39 9.74 4.72
CA VAL A 24 -1.30 10.87 4.95
C VAL A 24 -1.96 10.76 6.33
N GLY A 25 -2.41 9.55 6.71
CA GLY A 25 -2.95 9.29 8.04
C GLY A 25 -1.98 9.60 9.17
N PHE A 26 -0.70 9.26 9.01
CA PHE A 26 0.36 9.59 9.97
C PHE A 26 0.63 11.09 10.04
N ILE A 27 0.70 11.78 8.90
CA ILE A 27 0.92 13.24 8.86
C ILE A 27 -0.24 13.95 9.58
N PHE A 28 -1.48 13.51 9.35
CA PHE A 28 -2.64 14.09 10.01
C PHE A 28 -2.61 13.92 11.53
N LEU A 29 -2.14 12.77 12.02
CA LEU A 29 -1.94 12.53 13.46
C LEU A 29 -0.90 13.50 14.05
N ILE A 30 0.23 13.67 13.36
CA ILE A 30 1.31 14.57 13.80
C ILE A 30 0.80 16.02 13.85
N LEU A 31 0.10 16.47 12.81
CA LEU A 31 -0.46 17.82 12.75
C LEU A 31 -1.48 18.06 13.86
N ALA A 32 -2.32 17.08 14.17
CA ALA A 32 -3.26 17.17 15.28
C ALA A 32 -2.54 17.26 16.64
N GLY A 33 -1.50 16.45 16.85
CA GLY A 33 -0.68 16.52 18.06
C GLY A 33 -0.02 17.88 18.27
N ILE A 34 0.52 18.47 17.20
CA ILE A 34 1.10 19.83 17.21
C ILE A 34 0.00 20.88 17.48
N GLY A 35 -1.17 20.75 16.85
CA GLY A 35 -2.30 21.64 17.07
C GLY A 35 -2.78 21.64 18.53
N ILE A 36 -2.86 20.46 19.15
CA ILE A 36 -3.21 20.30 20.56
C ILE A 36 -2.14 20.90 21.47
N ALA A 37 -0.86 20.62 21.21
CA ALA A 37 0.25 21.16 22.00
C ALA A 37 0.29 22.71 21.99
N ASN A 38 -0.15 23.32 20.90
CA ASN A 38 -0.23 24.77 20.74
C ASN A 38 -1.56 25.38 21.23
N SER A 39 -2.57 24.55 21.56
CA SER A 39 -3.90 25.01 21.98
C SER A 39 -3.95 25.16 23.50
N THR A 40 -3.81 26.38 24.00
CA THR A 40 -3.87 26.69 25.45
C THR A 40 -5.28 26.87 26.01
N ASN A 41 -6.32 26.89 25.17
CA ASN A 41 -7.55 27.64 25.52
C ASN A 41 -8.87 26.84 25.63
N ASP A 42 -8.94 25.55 25.28
CA ASP A 42 -10.15 24.76 25.60
C ASP A 42 -9.88 23.23 25.55
N PRO A 43 -9.95 22.52 26.69
CA PRO A 43 -9.72 21.08 26.74
C PRO A 43 -10.75 20.28 25.93
N ASN A 44 -11.98 20.80 25.73
CA ASN A 44 -12.99 20.12 24.92
C ASN A 44 -12.64 20.16 23.43
N VAL A 45 -12.12 21.30 22.95
CA VAL A 45 -11.68 21.46 21.55
C VAL A 45 -10.45 20.61 21.28
N ALA A 46 -9.51 20.56 22.23
CA ALA A 46 -8.33 19.69 22.15
C ALA A 46 -8.71 18.20 22.12
N GLY A 47 -9.62 17.76 22.99
CA GLY A 47 -10.12 16.38 23.02
C GLY A 47 -10.86 15.98 21.75
N PHE A 48 -11.69 16.88 21.21
CA PHE A 48 -12.39 16.65 19.94
C PHE A 48 -11.42 16.58 18.74
N SER A 49 -10.43 17.46 18.68
CA SER A 49 -9.40 17.44 17.63
C SER A 49 -8.58 16.15 17.66
N LEU A 50 -8.22 15.67 18.86
CA LEU A 50 -7.52 14.39 19.03
C LEU A 50 -8.38 13.21 18.59
N LEU A 51 -9.66 13.22 18.93
CA LEU A 51 -10.60 12.16 18.55
C LEU A 51 -10.76 12.09 17.03
N VAL A 52 -11.01 13.23 16.37
CA VAL A 52 -11.18 13.28 14.91
C VAL A 52 -9.89 12.85 14.20
N ALA A 53 -8.73 13.32 14.67
CA ALA A 53 -7.45 12.92 14.11
C ALA A 53 -7.16 11.43 14.34
N GLY A 54 -7.43 10.92 15.54
CA GLY A 54 -7.26 9.50 15.88
C GLY A 54 -8.15 8.59 15.01
N VAL A 55 -9.43 8.95 14.86
CA VAL A 55 -10.35 8.21 13.97
C VAL A 55 -9.89 8.30 12.52
N GLY A 56 -9.51 9.49 12.04
CA GLY A 56 -9.01 9.69 10.69
C GLY A 56 -7.76 8.86 10.38
N THR A 57 -6.80 8.83 11.31
CA THR A 57 -5.59 8.01 11.21
C THR A 57 -5.91 6.52 11.25
N LEU A 58 -6.81 6.07 12.12
CA LEU A 58 -7.25 4.67 12.15
C LEU A 58 -7.88 4.25 10.81
N VAL A 59 -8.77 5.08 10.26
CA VAL A 59 -9.38 4.82 8.94
C VAL A 59 -8.31 4.76 7.85
N ALA A 60 -7.37 5.72 7.84
CA ALA A 60 -6.28 5.74 6.87
C ALA A 60 -5.37 4.50 6.97
N ILE A 61 -5.04 4.05 8.19
CA ILE A 61 -4.26 2.83 8.43
C ILE A 61 -5.03 1.60 7.95
N LEU A 62 -6.33 1.49 8.26
CA LEU A 62 -7.16 0.36 7.84
C LEU A 62 -7.28 0.29 6.32
N VAL A 63 -7.57 1.41 5.66
CA VAL A 63 -7.67 1.50 4.19
C VAL A 63 -6.32 1.22 3.55
N GLY A 64 -5.24 1.84 4.04
CA GLY A 64 -3.88 1.60 3.55
C GLY A 64 -3.48 0.12 3.67
N SER A 65 -3.75 -0.49 4.82
CA SER A 65 -3.45 -1.91 5.08
C SER A 65 -4.28 -2.83 4.18
N ALA A 66 -5.56 -2.54 3.98
CA ALA A 66 -6.42 -3.32 3.07
C ALA A 66 -5.92 -3.26 1.62
N LEU A 67 -5.48 -2.08 1.16
CA LEU A 67 -4.91 -1.91 -0.17
C LEU A 67 -3.57 -2.62 -0.33
N SER A 68 -2.69 -2.54 0.68
CA SER A 68 -1.42 -3.28 0.70
C SER A 68 -1.63 -4.79 0.71
N PHE A 69 -2.59 -5.28 1.50
CA PHE A 69 -2.95 -6.70 1.51
C PHE A 69 -3.52 -7.16 0.15
N THR A 70 -4.41 -6.36 -0.43
CA THR A 70 -4.97 -6.63 -1.76
C THR A 70 -3.86 -6.64 -2.82
N SER A 71 -2.93 -5.68 -2.77
CA SER A 71 -1.76 -5.66 -3.66
C SER A 71 -0.93 -6.92 -3.53
N LEU A 72 -0.62 -7.36 -2.30
CA LEU A 72 0.13 -8.58 -2.02
C LEU A 72 -0.54 -9.81 -2.63
N VAL A 73 -1.85 -9.99 -2.40
CA VAL A 73 -2.60 -11.13 -2.96
C VAL A 73 -2.58 -11.10 -4.48
N ILE A 74 -2.83 -9.95 -5.09
CA ILE A 74 -2.84 -9.80 -6.54
C ILE A 74 -1.44 -10.03 -7.14
N SER A 75 -0.37 -9.57 -6.49
CA SER A 75 1.02 -9.83 -6.89
C SER A 75 1.33 -11.32 -6.89
N ILE A 76 0.91 -12.07 -5.87
CA ILE A 76 1.09 -13.53 -5.81
C ILE A 76 0.35 -14.20 -6.96
N ILE A 77 -0.92 -13.83 -7.20
CA ILE A 77 -1.71 -14.40 -8.29
C ILE A 77 -1.06 -14.09 -9.65
N ALA A 78 -0.56 -12.87 -9.85
CA ALA A 78 0.16 -12.48 -11.07
C ALA A 78 1.44 -13.32 -11.26
N ALA A 79 2.21 -13.52 -10.18
CA ALA A 79 3.44 -14.30 -10.19
C ALA A 79 3.20 -15.78 -10.51
N VAL A 80 2.17 -16.40 -9.93
CA VAL A 80 1.87 -17.83 -10.18
C VAL A 80 1.36 -18.04 -11.61
N LYS A 81 0.64 -17.07 -12.17
CA LYS A 81 0.10 -17.10 -13.53
C LYS A 81 1.10 -16.82 -14.64
N THR A 82 2.26 -16.24 -14.35
CA THR A 82 3.27 -16.01 -15.39
C THR A 82 3.98 -17.30 -15.77
N THR A 83 4.36 -17.41 -17.04
CA THR A 83 5.22 -18.50 -17.56
C THR A 83 6.69 -18.28 -17.23
N ASN A 84 7.12 -17.05 -16.98
CA ASN A 84 8.53 -16.77 -16.69
C ASN A 84 8.88 -17.04 -15.22
N SER A 85 9.67 -18.08 -14.99
CA SER A 85 10.21 -18.45 -13.69
C SER A 85 11.01 -17.33 -13.02
N THR A 86 11.78 -16.55 -13.78
CA THR A 86 12.56 -15.43 -13.25
C THR A 86 11.65 -14.34 -12.69
N ALA A 87 10.62 -13.96 -13.46
CA ALA A 87 9.66 -12.93 -13.04
C ALA A 87 8.83 -13.40 -11.83
N MET A 88 8.45 -14.67 -11.79
CA MET A 88 7.77 -15.30 -10.66
C MET A 88 8.62 -15.28 -9.38
N ILE A 89 9.89 -15.70 -9.45
CA ILE A 89 10.79 -15.73 -8.30
C ILE A 89 11.07 -14.31 -7.79
N LEU A 90 11.39 -13.36 -8.68
CA LEU A 90 11.61 -11.96 -8.31
C LEU A 90 10.39 -11.37 -7.61
N THR A 91 9.18 -11.67 -8.10
CA THR A 91 7.94 -11.20 -7.49
C THR A 91 7.71 -11.83 -6.13
N LEU A 92 7.80 -13.16 -6.01
CA LEU A 92 7.52 -13.87 -4.75
C LEU A 92 8.56 -13.59 -3.68
N VAL A 93 9.86 -13.71 -4.00
CA VAL A 93 10.94 -13.43 -3.05
C VAL A 93 10.97 -11.94 -2.71
N GLY A 94 10.74 -11.08 -3.70
CA GLY A 94 10.70 -9.64 -3.49
C GLY A 94 9.59 -9.19 -2.54
N LEU A 95 8.43 -9.86 -2.54
CA LEU A 95 7.32 -9.49 -1.64
C LEU A 95 7.68 -9.62 -0.15
N PHE A 96 8.59 -10.54 0.20
CA PHE A 96 8.94 -10.84 1.59
C PHE A 96 10.32 -10.35 2.02
N VAL A 97 11.28 -10.26 1.09
CA VAL A 97 12.68 -9.91 1.41
C VAL A 97 13.00 -8.47 1.07
N LEU A 98 12.70 -8.04 -0.16
CA LEU A 98 13.01 -6.71 -0.68
C LEU A 98 11.88 -6.24 -1.60
N PRO A 99 10.96 -5.38 -1.12
CA PRO A 99 9.78 -4.96 -1.89
C PRO A 99 10.11 -4.38 -3.27
N ILE A 100 11.29 -3.76 -3.42
CA ILE A 100 11.79 -3.26 -4.70
C ILE A 100 11.95 -4.37 -5.75
N LEU A 101 12.36 -5.57 -5.35
CA LEU A 101 12.48 -6.73 -6.25
C LEU A 101 11.10 -7.20 -6.72
N ALA A 102 10.08 -7.09 -5.88
CA ALA A 102 8.71 -7.41 -6.28
C ALA A 102 8.24 -6.50 -7.41
N TRP A 103 8.60 -5.22 -7.36
CA TRP A 103 8.27 -4.26 -8.41
C TRP A 103 8.97 -4.59 -9.72
N VAL A 104 10.25 -4.98 -9.66
CA VAL A 104 11.00 -5.44 -10.84
C VAL A 104 10.36 -6.71 -11.43
N GLY A 105 10.02 -7.68 -10.59
CA GLY A 105 9.34 -8.92 -11.01
C GLY A 105 7.99 -8.66 -11.68
N LEU A 106 7.14 -7.82 -11.09
CA LEU A 106 5.87 -7.40 -11.69
C LEU A 106 6.08 -6.64 -13.00
N GLY A 107 7.11 -5.79 -13.09
CA GLY A 107 7.49 -5.10 -14.33
C GLY A 107 7.86 -6.07 -15.45
N MET A 108 8.58 -7.15 -15.13
CA MET A 108 8.88 -8.21 -16.10
C MET A 108 7.62 -8.95 -16.57
N ILE A 109 6.70 -9.28 -15.66
CA ILE A 109 5.39 -9.89 -16.01
C ILE A 109 4.61 -9.00 -17.00
N ILE A 110 4.64 -7.69 -16.79
CA ILE A 110 3.96 -6.71 -17.67
C ILE A 110 4.59 -6.68 -19.07
N LYS A 111 5.93 -6.80 -19.13
CA LYS A 111 6.71 -6.73 -20.38
C LYS A 111 6.56 -8.01 -21.22
N GLU A 112 6.63 -9.18 -20.60
CA GLU A 112 6.72 -10.44 -21.33
C GLU A 112 5.38 -11.02 -21.79
N ASN A 113 4.26 -10.58 -21.18
CA ASN A 113 2.89 -10.85 -21.64
C ASN A 113 2.57 -12.32 -22.02
N ASN A 114 3.21 -13.29 -21.34
CA ASN A 114 3.01 -14.71 -21.54
C ASN A 114 2.37 -15.33 -20.28
N ASP A 115 1.08 -15.63 -20.36
CA ASP A 115 0.34 -16.34 -19.31
C ASP A 115 0.48 -17.85 -19.48
N LYS A 116 0.48 -18.55 -18.34
CA LYS A 116 0.25 -20.00 -18.29
C LYS A 116 -1.21 -20.32 -18.60
#